data_AF-A0A814S0N6-F1
#
_entry.id   AF-A0A814S0N6-F1
#
_cell.length_a   1.000
_cell.length_b   1.000
_cell.length_c   1.000
_cell.angle_alpha   90.00
_cell.angle_beta   90.00
_cell.angle_gamma   90.00
#
_symmetry.space_group_name_H-M   'P 1'
#
loop_
_entity.id
_entity.type
_entity.pdbx_description
1 polymer ?
#
loop_
_entity_poly.entity_id
_entity_poly.type
_entity_poly.pdbx_seq_one_letter_code
_entity_poly.pdbx_strand_id
1 'polypeptide(L)'
;MLNHRETECKNATRCLKCADYGHSLSECKNSKIKCIYCEGTHFTSNENCQKVCEKTYSLNENCMEILLGEGLIENKYNVKKKLKDTTEKVNQNLNYENRVVLDDEKINNLVETAVKNKIEDLEKKFHILETNLEKQKVEIIGLKDGLKSLENVVENVKNEVKKELDSVKVDVNSVKEDLNREA
;
A
#
# COMPACT_ATOMS: atom_id res chain seq x y z
N MET A 1 28.57 -2.49 -23.86
CA MET A 1 28.05 -1.13 -24.12
C MET A 1 27.57 -1.08 -25.56
N LEU A 2 26.26 -0.93 -25.81
CA LEU A 2 25.73 -0.82 -27.18
C LEU A 2 25.03 0.53 -27.34
N ASN A 3 25.81 1.53 -27.73
CA ASN A 3 25.35 2.86 -28.12
C ASN A 3 24.55 2.76 -29.42
N HIS A 4 23.22 2.78 -29.32
CA HIS A 4 22.36 3.15 -30.45
C HIS A 4 21.08 3.80 -29.92
N ARG A 5 20.56 4.79 -30.65
CA ARG A 5 19.33 5.50 -30.29
C ARG A 5 18.12 4.59 -30.54
N GLU A 6 17.11 4.67 -29.69
CA GLU A 6 15.89 3.83 -29.73
C GLU A 6 15.17 3.81 -31.09
N THR A 7 15.42 4.80 -31.95
CA THR A 7 14.87 4.92 -33.30
C THR A 7 15.51 3.99 -34.34
N GLU A 8 16.61 3.30 -34.01
CA GLU A 8 17.43 2.53 -34.97
C GLU A 8 17.61 1.06 -34.60
N CYS A 9 16.66 0.46 -33.87
CA CYS A 9 16.68 -0.98 -33.63
C CYS A 9 16.38 -1.75 -34.93
N LYS A 10 17.39 -2.39 -35.52
CA LYS A 10 17.32 -3.16 -36.78
C LYS A 10 16.44 -4.43 -36.72
N ASN A 11 15.86 -4.76 -35.55
CA ASN A 11 14.92 -5.87 -35.36
C ASN A 11 13.48 -5.34 -35.20
N ALA A 12 13.01 -4.57 -36.19
CA ALA A 12 11.70 -3.93 -36.17
C ALA A 12 10.57 -4.96 -36.13
N THR A 13 10.05 -5.24 -34.93
CA THR A 13 9.03 -6.27 -34.75
C THR A 13 7.60 -5.74 -34.85
N ARG A 14 7.27 -4.49 -34.53
CA ARG A 14 5.91 -3.96 -34.77
C ARG A 14 5.93 -2.44 -34.95
N CYS A 15 5.09 -1.92 -35.83
CA CYS A 15 4.92 -0.48 -36.05
C CYS A 15 4.32 0.20 -34.80
N LEU A 16 4.95 1.27 -34.30
CA LEU A 16 4.51 1.98 -33.09
C LEU A 16 3.12 2.65 -33.22
N LYS A 17 2.66 2.89 -34.45
CA LYS A 17 1.36 3.49 -34.76
C LYS A 17 0.24 2.48 -34.81
N CYS A 18 0.40 1.37 -35.53
CA CYS A 18 -0.69 0.42 -35.79
C CYS A 18 -0.43 -1.00 -35.27
N ALA A 19 0.71 -1.23 -34.62
CA ALA A 19 1.14 -2.53 -34.09
C ALA A 19 1.30 -3.67 -35.11
N ASP A 20 1.24 -3.38 -36.41
CA ASP A 20 1.44 -4.37 -37.47
C ASP A 20 2.93 -4.55 -37.83
N TYR A 21 3.24 -5.68 -38.45
CA TYR A 21 4.58 -6.07 -38.86
C TYR A 21 4.95 -5.53 -40.25
N GLY A 22 6.23 -5.62 -40.61
CA GLY A 22 6.70 -5.51 -41.99
C GLY A 22 6.75 -4.10 -42.58
N HIS A 23 6.67 -3.06 -41.76
CA HIS A 23 6.86 -1.67 -42.19
C HIS A 23 7.40 -0.78 -41.07
N SER A 24 8.07 0.31 -41.45
CA SER A 24 8.50 1.36 -40.54
C SER A 24 7.37 2.35 -40.21
N LEU A 25 7.53 3.17 -39.16
CA LEU A 25 6.56 4.20 -38.81
C LEU A 25 6.29 5.18 -39.96
N SER A 26 7.33 5.56 -40.71
CA SER A 26 7.24 6.44 -41.89
C SER A 26 6.46 5.84 -43.06
N GLU A 27 6.38 4.51 -43.14
CA GLU A 27 5.71 3.78 -44.21
C GLU A 27 4.31 3.31 -43.80
N CYS A 28 3.87 3.63 -42.59
CA CYS A 28 2.60 3.17 -42.04
C CYS A 28 1.40 3.82 -42.71
N LYS A 29 0.78 3.10 -43.66
CA LYS A 29 -0.46 3.50 -44.35
C LYS A 29 -1.74 3.23 -43.53
N ASN A 30 -1.63 2.55 -42.39
CA ASN A 30 -2.78 2.28 -41.54
C ASN A 30 -3.30 3.58 -40.89
N SER A 31 -4.60 3.80 -41.06
CA SER A 31 -5.33 4.91 -40.44
C SER A 31 -5.71 4.64 -38.98
N LYS A 32 -5.81 3.36 -38.60
CA LYS A 32 -6.15 2.93 -37.23
C LYS A 32 -4.90 2.90 -36.36
N ILE A 33 -4.92 3.69 -35.29
CA ILE A 33 -3.87 3.69 -34.27
C ILE A 33 -4.15 2.54 -33.29
N LYS A 34 -3.13 1.74 -32.99
CA LYS A 34 -3.21 0.61 -32.08
C LYS A 34 -1.92 0.52 -31.25
N CYS A 35 -2.08 0.49 -29.93
CA CYS A 35 -0.97 0.31 -29.01
C CYS A 35 -0.45 -1.13 -29.07
N ILE A 36 0.86 -1.30 -29.17
CA ILE A 36 1.53 -2.60 -29.24
C ILE A 36 1.27 -3.44 -27.98
N TYR A 37 1.11 -2.80 -26.81
CA TYR A 37 1.05 -3.48 -25.53
C TYR A 37 -0.36 -3.78 -25.03
N CYS A 38 -1.34 -2.90 -25.30
CA CYS A 38 -2.68 -3.05 -24.77
C CYS A 38 -3.78 -3.05 -25.84
N GLU A 39 -3.41 -2.96 -27.13
CA GLU A 39 -4.33 -2.95 -28.27
C GLU A 39 -5.35 -1.80 -28.29
N GLY A 40 -5.17 -0.80 -27.42
CA GLY A 40 -6.02 0.38 -27.33
C GLY A 40 -5.81 1.34 -28.51
N THR A 41 -6.76 2.25 -28.71
CA THR A 41 -6.78 3.26 -29.80
C THR A 41 -5.82 4.42 -29.55
N HIS A 42 -4.61 4.15 -29.09
CA HIS A 42 -3.60 5.14 -28.74
C HIS A 42 -2.19 4.72 -29.18
N PHE A 43 -1.28 5.68 -29.31
CA PHE A 43 0.11 5.41 -29.69
C PHE A 43 0.85 4.70 -28.55
N THR A 44 1.67 3.73 -28.92
CA THR A 44 2.56 3.06 -27.96
C THR A 44 3.43 4.11 -27.25
N SER A 45 3.51 4.03 -25.92
CA SER A 45 4.28 4.96 -25.07
C SER A 45 3.78 6.41 -25.01
N ASN A 46 2.54 6.70 -25.45
CA ASN A 46 1.93 8.00 -25.21
C ASN A 46 1.31 8.12 -23.79
N GLU A 47 0.84 9.31 -23.42
CA GLU A 47 0.27 9.59 -22.09
C GLU A 47 -0.87 8.61 -21.72
N ASN A 48 -1.71 8.23 -22.68
CA ASN A 48 -2.78 7.26 -22.46
C ASN A 48 -2.24 5.85 -22.20
N CYS A 49 -1.16 5.45 -22.89
CA CYS A 49 -0.45 4.20 -22.62
C CYS A 49 0.14 4.21 -21.20
N GLN A 50 0.72 5.34 -20.77
CA GLN A 50 1.28 5.50 -19.42
C GLN A 50 0.20 5.35 -18.35
N LYS A 51 -0.94 6.03 -18.50
CA LYS A 51 -2.08 5.90 -17.57
C LYS A 51 -2.58 4.45 -17.44
N VAL A 52 -2.60 3.70 -18.54
CA VAL A 52 -2.95 2.27 -18.53
C VAL A 52 -1.88 1.45 -17.80
N CYS A 53 -0.60 1.76 -17.97
CA CYS A 53 0.49 1.13 -17.23
C CYS A 53 0.41 1.43 -15.72
N GLU A 54 0.16 2.68 -15.33
CA GLU A 54 -0.02 3.09 -13.94
C GLU A 54 -1.20 2.37 -13.29
N LYS A 55 -2.36 2.31 -13.96
CA LYS A 55 -3.50 1.55 -13.47
C LYS A 55 -3.19 0.07 -13.29
N THR A 56 -2.40 -0.51 -14.20
CA THR A 56 -1.96 -1.90 -14.10
C THR A 56 -1.03 -2.10 -12.92
N TYR A 57 -0.12 -1.15 -12.68
CA TYR A 57 0.78 -1.13 -11.52
C TYR A 57 -0.01 -1.07 -10.22
N SER A 58 -0.94 -0.13 -10.07
CA SER A 58 -1.74 0.03 -8.85
C SER A 58 -2.57 -1.21 -8.52
N LEU A 59 -3.07 -1.92 -9.54
CA LEU A 59 -3.82 -3.17 -9.34
C LEU A 59 -2.92 -4.35 -8.92
N ASN A 60 -1.61 -4.27 -9.17
CA ASN A 60 -0.64 -5.34 -8.91
C ASN A 60 0.53 -4.87 -8.03
N GLU A 61 0.30 -3.84 -7.21
CA GLU A 61 1.35 -3.09 -6.50
C GLU A 61 2.30 -4.00 -5.72
N ASN A 62 1.72 -4.90 -4.90
CA ASN A 62 2.49 -5.86 -4.10
C ASN A 62 3.39 -6.78 -4.96
N CYS A 63 2.93 -7.21 -6.13
CA CYS A 63 3.71 -8.07 -7.03
C CYS A 63 4.86 -7.28 -7.67
N MET A 64 4.58 -6.05 -8.08
CA MET A 64 5.56 -5.17 -8.69
C MET A 64 6.67 -4.76 -7.72
N GLU A 65 6.33 -4.49 -6.46
CA GLU A 65 7.29 -4.20 -5.39
C GLU A 65 8.23 -5.38 -5.13
N ILE A 66 7.71 -6.61 -5.12
CA ILE A 66 8.53 -7.81 -4.98
C ILE A 66 9.49 -7.93 -6.17
N LEU A 67 8.99 -7.80 -7.40
CA LEU A 67 9.82 -7.90 -8.60
C LEU A 67 10.92 -6.82 -8.65
N LEU A 68 10.64 -5.61 -8.15
CA LEU A 68 11.62 -4.53 -8.01
C LEU A 68 12.64 -4.81 -6.90
N GLY A 69 12.16 -5.25 -5.72
CA GLY A 69 13.00 -5.55 -4.56
C GLY A 69 13.98 -6.70 -4.83
N GLU A 70 13.55 -7.70 -5.60
CA GLU A 70 14.38 -8.83 -6.04
C GLU A 70 15.25 -8.52 -7.26
N GLY A 71 15.20 -7.30 -7.80
CA GLY A 71 15.98 -6.88 -8.97
C GLY A 71 15.61 -7.60 -10.27
N LEU A 72 14.46 -8.28 -10.32
CA LEU A 72 13.95 -8.98 -11.50
C LEU A 72 13.48 -8.01 -12.58
N ILE A 73 13.14 -6.78 -12.18
CA ILE A 73 12.86 -5.65 -13.07
C ILE A 73 13.60 -4.41 -12.58
N GLU A 74 14.21 -3.66 -13.49
CA GLU A 74 15.01 -2.47 -13.12
C GLU A 74 14.15 -1.27 -12.71
N ASN A 75 12.95 -1.15 -13.28
CA ASN A 75 12.01 -0.09 -12.94
C ASN A 75 10.56 -0.52 -13.24
N LYS A 76 9.60 0.20 -12.65
CA LYS A 76 8.16 -0.09 -12.76
C LYS A 76 7.60 -0.05 -14.19
N TYR A 77 8.31 0.59 -15.11
CA TYR A 77 7.95 0.70 -16.52
C TYR A 77 8.65 -0.34 -17.42
N ASN A 78 9.67 -1.03 -16.88
CA ASN A 78 10.44 -2.08 -17.57
C ASN A 78 9.76 -3.46 -17.50
N VAL A 79 8.56 -3.55 -16.92
CA VAL A 79 7.74 -4.75 -17.07
C VAL A 79 7.36 -4.87 -18.53
N LYS A 80 8.11 -5.70 -19.25
CA LYS A 80 7.77 -6.10 -20.61
C LYS A 80 6.40 -6.76 -20.55
N LYS A 81 5.36 -5.97 -20.87
CA LYS A 81 4.03 -6.52 -21.16
C LYS A 81 4.24 -7.54 -22.26
N LYS A 82 3.98 -8.82 -21.95
CA LYS A 82 4.04 -9.90 -22.93
C LYS A 82 3.26 -9.40 -24.13
N LEU A 83 3.92 -9.25 -25.29
CA LEU A 83 3.22 -8.98 -26.53
C LEU A 83 2.09 -10.01 -26.56
N LYS A 84 0.84 -9.55 -26.70
CA LYS A 84 -0.23 -10.47 -27.08
C LYS A 84 0.19 -11.00 -28.43
N ASP A 85 0.81 -12.16 -28.37
CA ASP A 85 1.02 -13.03 -29.47
C ASP A 85 -0.38 -13.42 -29.91
N THR A 86 -0.85 -12.81 -30.99
CA THR A 86 -1.92 -13.34 -31.83
C THR A 86 -1.42 -14.58 -32.59
N THR A 87 -0.60 -15.39 -31.93
CA THR A 87 0.07 -16.57 -32.46
C THR A 87 -0.83 -17.78 -32.32
N GLU A 88 -2.01 -17.69 -32.95
CA GLU A 88 -2.66 -18.88 -33.50
C GLU A 88 -2.28 -19.08 -34.98
N LYS A 89 -1.40 -18.26 -35.57
CA LYS A 89 -1.05 -18.38 -37.01
C LYS A 89 0.42 -18.33 -37.42
N VAL A 90 1.40 -18.29 -36.51
CA VAL A 90 2.81 -18.35 -36.91
C VAL A 90 3.52 -19.47 -36.15
N ASN A 91 3.18 -20.70 -36.54
CA ASN A 91 4.06 -21.83 -36.36
C ASN A 91 5.12 -21.79 -37.47
N GLN A 92 6.35 -22.18 -37.09
CA GLN A 92 7.55 -22.44 -37.90
C GLN A 92 8.57 -21.28 -37.94
N ASN A 93 9.74 -21.57 -37.35
CA ASN A 93 11.05 -20.93 -37.52
C ASN A 93 11.51 -19.87 -36.51
N LEU A 94 11.51 -20.15 -35.20
CA LEU A 94 12.43 -19.46 -34.29
C LEU A 94 13.14 -20.44 -33.35
N ASN A 95 14.47 -20.34 -33.37
CA ASN A 95 15.46 -21.14 -32.65
C ASN A 95 15.15 -21.32 -31.17
N TYR A 96 15.27 -22.58 -30.74
CA TYR A 96 14.92 -23.10 -29.42
C TYR A 96 16.10 -23.06 -28.42
N GLU A 97 16.98 -22.07 -28.49
CA GLU A 97 18.24 -22.09 -27.70
C GLU A 97 18.29 -21.17 -26.48
N ASN A 98 17.20 -20.46 -26.12
CA ASN A 98 17.20 -19.60 -24.93
C ASN A 98 15.88 -19.64 -24.13
N ARG A 99 15.24 -20.81 -24.04
CA ARG A 99 14.28 -21.02 -22.94
C ARG A 99 15.09 -21.36 -21.69
N VAL A 100 15.07 -20.47 -20.71
CA VAL A 100 15.38 -20.84 -19.32
C VAL A 100 14.32 -21.87 -18.94
N VAL A 101 14.67 -23.15 -19.06
CA VAL A 101 13.91 -24.23 -18.45
C VAL A 101 14.19 -24.07 -16.96
N LEU A 102 13.27 -23.42 -16.26
CA LEU A 102 13.24 -23.51 -14.81
C LEU A 102 12.90 -24.97 -14.51
N ASP A 103 13.91 -25.73 -14.13
CA ASP A 103 13.69 -27.05 -13.53
C ASP A 103 12.85 -26.89 -12.25
N ASP A 104 12.09 -27.94 -11.92
CA ASP A 104 11.19 -27.91 -10.76
C ASP A 104 11.94 -27.61 -9.45
N GLU A 105 13.23 -27.92 -9.39
CA GLU A 105 14.11 -27.64 -8.26
C GLU A 105 14.35 -26.13 -8.05
N LYS A 106 14.63 -25.37 -9.11
CA LYS A 106 14.75 -23.90 -9.03
C LYS A 106 13.43 -23.24 -8.65
N ILE A 107 12.32 -23.76 -9.16
CA ILE A 107 10.98 -23.24 -8.80
C ILE A 107 10.73 -23.47 -7.31
N ASN A 108 11.00 -24.68 -6.81
CA ASN A 108 10.83 -25.00 -5.39
C ASN A 108 11.71 -24.12 -4.51
N ASN A 109 12.99 -23.93 -4.86
CA ASN A 109 13.89 -23.06 -4.09
C ASN A 109 13.41 -21.59 -4.02
N LEU A 110 12.87 -21.06 -5.12
CA LEU A 110 12.31 -19.71 -5.15
C LEU A 110 11.04 -19.61 -4.29
N VAL A 111 10.17 -20.62 -4.36
CA VAL A 111 8.96 -20.68 -3.53
C VAL A 111 9.31 -20.79 -2.06
N GLU A 112 10.24 -21.68 -1.68
CA GLU A 112 10.69 -21.84 -0.30
C GLU A 112 11.30 -20.54 0.25
N THR A 113 12.13 -19.86 -0.54
CA THR A 113 12.72 -18.58 -0.16
C THR A 113 11.66 -17.51 0.04
N ALA A 114 10.70 -17.39 -0.90
CA ALA A 114 9.61 -16.42 -0.80
C ALA A 114 8.72 -16.68 0.42
N VAL A 115 8.40 -17.95 0.69
CA VAL A 115 7.62 -18.36 1.87
C VAL A 115 8.37 -18.04 3.15
N LYS A 116 9.66 -18.38 3.23
CA LYS A 116 10.49 -18.11 4.40
C LYS A 116 10.58 -16.61 4.69
N ASN A 117 10.87 -15.80 3.68
CA ASN A 117 10.92 -14.34 3.82
C ASN A 117 9.57 -13.78 4.29
N LYS A 118 8.46 -14.36 3.82
CA LYS A 118 7.13 -13.91 4.25
C LYS A 118 6.81 -14.30 5.68
N ILE A 119 7.24 -15.48 6.14
CA ILE A 119 7.12 -15.90 7.54
C ILE A 119 7.91 -14.94 8.43
N GLU A 120 9.17 -14.63 8.09
CA GLU A 120 9.99 -13.70 8.85
C GLU A 120 9.41 -12.27 8.93
N ASP A 121 8.81 -11.77 7.84
CA ASP A 121 8.08 -10.49 7.82
C ASP A 121 6.86 -10.52 8.75
N LEU A 122 6.09 -11.63 8.73
CA LEU A 122 4.92 -11.80 9.59
C LEU A 122 5.31 -11.90 11.07
N GLU A 123 6.37 -12.62 11.40
CA GLU A 123 6.89 -12.73 12.78
C GLU A 123 7.33 -11.36 13.33
N LYS A 124 8.03 -10.55 12.53
CA LYS A 124 8.41 -9.19 12.92
C LYS A 124 7.18 -8.31 13.19
N LYS A 125 6.19 -8.36 12.30
CA LYS A 125 4.93 -7.60 12.47
C LYS A 125 4.17 -8.05 13.71
N PHE A 126 4.12 -9.36 13.95
CA PHE A 126 3.47 -9.92 15.14
C PHE A 126 4.16 -9.44 16.42
N HIS A 127 5.49 -9.48 16.47
CA HIS A 127 6.26 -9.02 17.63
C HIS A 127 6.04 -7.52 17.93
N ILE A 128 5.95 -6.69 16.89
CA ILE A 128 5.62 -5.26 17.04
C ILE A 128 4.22 -5.10 17.63
N LEU A 129 3.24 -5.87 17.15
CA LEU A 129 1.87 -5.82 17.67
C LEU A 129 1.79 -6.27 19.13
N GLU A 130 2.49 -7.34 19.51
CA GLU A 130 2.58 -7.78 20.91
C GLU A 130 3.17 -6.71 21.82
N THR A 131 4.26 -6.08 21.38
CA THR A 131 4.91 -4.99 22.14
C THR A 131 3.98 -3.80 22.32
N ASN A 132 3.25 -3.41 21.27
CA ASN A 132 2.30 -2.31 21.33
C ASN A 132 1.11 -2.63 22.25
N LEU A 133 0.61 -3.87 22.20
CA LEU A 133 -0.46 -4.33 23.08
C LEU A 133 -0.03 -4.26 24.55
N GLU A 134 1.21 -4.65 24.85
CA GLU A 134 1.72 -4.60 26.22
C GLU A 134 1.88 -3.14 26.72
N LYS A 135 2.35 -2.22 25.87
CA LYS A 135 2.39 -0.79 26.20
C LYS A 135 0.99 -0.24 26.49
N GLN A 136 0.01 -0.58 25.66
CA GLN A 136 -1.38 -0.14 25.87
C GLN A 136 -1.98 -0.68 27.17
N LYS A 137 -1.65 -1.91 27.58
CA LYS A 137 -2.08 -2.43 28.89
C LYS A 137 -1.52 -1.60 30.05
N VAL A 138 -0.24 -1.25 29.99
CA VAL A 138 0.40 -0.41 31.02
C VAL A 138 -0.27 0.96 31.10
N GLU A 139 -0.55 1.59 29.96
CA GLU A 139 -1.27 2.88 29.91
C GLU A 139 -2.68 2.78 30.49
N ILE A 140 -3.44 1.72 30.18
CA ILE A 140 -4.77 1.49 30.73
C ILE A 140 -4.74 1.32 32.25
N ILE A 141 -3.74 0.61 32.78
CA ILE A 141 -3.56 0.47 34.24
C ILE A 141 -3.30 1.86 34.86
N GLY A 142 -2.41 2.65 34.27
CA GLY A 142 -2.13 4.01 34.74
C GLY A 142 -3.36 4.92 34.71
N LEU A 143 -4.15 4.88 33.64
CA LEU A 143 -5.41 5.62 33.55
C LEU A 143 -6.42 5.17 34.61
N LYS A 144 -6.52 3.86 34.86
CA LYS A 144 -7.41 3.30 35.88
C LYS A 144 -7.04 3.77 37.29
N ASP A 145 -5.76 3.82 37.61
CA ASP A 145 -5.29 4.31 38.90
C ASP A 145 -5.49 5.83 39.04
N GLY A 146 -5.26 6.59 37.96
CA GLY A 146 -5.58 8.01 37.91
C GLY A 146 -7.08 8.29 38.14
N LEU A 147 -7.95 7.46 37.56
CA LEU A 147 -9.41 7.59 37.71
C LEU A 147 -9.84 7.31 39.16
N LYS A 148 -9.30 6.28 39.82
CA LYS A 148 -9.55 6.02 41.25
C LYS A 148 -9.09 7.18 42.13
N SER A 149 -7.94 7.77 41.84
CA SER A 149 -7.46 8.93 42.58
C SER A 149 -8.42 10.12 42.42
N LEU A 150 -8.95 10.34 41.21
CA LEU A 150 -9.91 11.40 40.95
C LEU A 150 -11.25 11.14 41.65
N GLU A 151 -11.74 9.91 41.66
CA GLU A 151 -12.93 9.50 42.42
C GLU A 151 -12.80 9.85 43.91
N ASN A 152 -11.64 9.56 44.50
CA ASN A 152 -11.36 9.92 45.89
C ASN A 152 -11.35 11.44 46.11
N VAL A 153 -10.76 12.21 45.20
CA VAL A 153 -10.78 13.69 45.27
C VAL A 153 -12.21 14.22 45.19
N VAL A 154 -13.02 13.70 44.27
CA VAL A 154 -14.43 14.10 44.12
C VAL A 154 -15.22 13.79 45.39
N GLU A 155 -15.05 12.61 45.98
CA GLU A 155 -15.76 12.24 47.21
C GLU A 155 -15.31 13.10 48.41
N ASN A 156 -14.01 13.45 48.49
CA ASN A 156 -13.51 14.36 49.52
C ASN A 156 -14.11 15.76 49.39
N VAL A 157 -14.06 16.36 48.19
CA VAL A 157 -14.64 17.68 47.91
C VAL A 157 -16.13 17.69 48.21
N LYS A 158 -16.86 16.64 47.81
CA LYS A 158 -18.29 16.51 48.11
C LYS A 158 -18.57 16.49 49.61
N ASN A 159 -17.73 15.80 50.40
CA ASN A 159 -17.86 15.76 51.85
C ASN A 159 -17.51 17.11 52.51
N GLU A 160 -16.49 17.82 52.02
CA GLU A 160 -16.13 19.17 52.48
C GLU A 160 -17.25 20.18 52.20
N VAL A 161 -17.74 20.23 50.96
CA VAL A 161 -18.85 21.11 50.57
C VAL A 161 -20.11 20.82 51.40
N LYS A 162 -20.39 19.55 51.68
CA LYS A 162 -21.53 19.17 52.53
C LYS A 162 -21.36 19.71 53.96
N LYS A 163 -20.16 19.61 54.54
CA LYS A 163 -19.87 20.14 55.88
C LYS A 163 -20.01 21.66 55.93
N GLU A 164 -19.44 22.37 54.95
CA GLU A 164 -19.57 23.83 54.87
C GLU A 164 -21.03 24.25 54.71
N LEU A 165 -21.79 23.56 53.85
CA LEU A 165 -23.21 23.82 53.65
C LEU A 165 -24.01 23.63 54.95
N ASP A 166 -23.73 22.58 55.71
CA ASP A 166 -24.41 22.33 56.98
C ASP A 166 -24.01 23.37 58.05
N SER A 167 -22.76 23.85 58.07
CA SER A 167 -22.34 24.98 58.91
C SER A 167 -23.10 26.27 58.56
N VAL A 168 -23.16 26.62 57.28
CA VAL A 168 -23.87 27.83 56.81
C VAL A 168 -25.36 27.76 57.15
N LYS A 169 -25.99 26.58 57.07
CA LYS A 169 -27.39 26.43 57.50
C LYS A 169 -27.58 26.74 58.99
N VAL A 170 -26.65 26.33 59.84
CA VAL A 170 -26.68 26.64 61.28
C VAL A 170 -26.58 28.15 61.48
N ASP A 171 -25.61 28.80 60.84
CA ASP A 171 -25.40 30.24 60.94
C ASP A 171 -26.65 31.02 60.49
N VAL A 172 -27.25 30.64 59.35
CA VAL A 172 -28.47 31.25 58.83
C VAL A 172 -29.64 31.11 59.81
N ASN A 173 -29.80 29.93 60.42
CA ASN A 173 -30.87 29.71 61.40
C ASN A 173 -30.65 30.57 62.66
N SER A 174 -29.42 30.69 63.15
CA SER A 174 -29.09 31.57 64.28
C SER A 174 -29.46 33.02 63.99
N VAL A 175 -29.04 33.55 62.83
CA VAL A 175 -29.35 34.94 62.42
C VAL A 175 -30.86 35.15 62.32
N LYS A 176 -31.60 34.16 61.81
CA LYS A 176 -33.06 34.23 61.71
C LYS A 176 -33.73 34.27 63.08
N GLU A 177 -33.23 33.50 64.05
CA GLU A 177 -33.73 33.53 65.43
C GLU A 177 -33.46 34.87 66.10
N ASP A 178 -32.25 35.43 65.93
CA ASP A 178 -31.90 36.74 66.49
C ASP A 178 -32.77 37.86 65.92
N LEU A 179 -32.99 37.89 64.61
CA LEU A 179 -33.90 38.87 63.97
C LEU A 179 -35.33 38.79 64.49
N ASN A 180 -35.84 37.57 64.76
CA ASN A 180 -37.18 37.38 65.31
C ASN A 180 -37.30 37.81 66.78
N ARG A 181 -36.19 37.92 67.53
CA ARG A 181 -36.19 38.43 68.91
C ARG A 181 -36.16 39.96 68.95
N GLU A 182 -35.64 40.60 67.91
CA GLU A 182 -35.51 42.06 67.80
C GLU A 182 -36.73 42.76 67.16
N ALA A 183 -37.62 42.00 66.50
CA ALA A 183 -38.86 42.49 65.88
C ALA A 183 -40.07 42.40 66.81
#